data_AF-A0A553V3K1-F1
#
_entry.id   AF-A0A553V3K1-F1
#
_cell.length_a   1.000
_cell.length_b   1.000
_cell.length_c   1.000
_cell.angle_alpha   90.00
_cell.angle_beta   90.00
_cell.angle_gamma   90.00
#
_symmetry.space_group_name_H-M   'P 1'
#
loop_
_entity.id
_entity.type
_entity.pdbx_description
1 polymer ?
#
loop_
_entity_poly.entity_id
_entity_poly.type
_entity_poly.pdbx_seq_one_letter_code
_entity_poly.pdbx_strand_id
1 'polypeptide(L)'
;MGGGGGGGGVFNTIGGPVANKWEFLSQYKFNLCFENSRGYGYTTEKIIDAYFAHTIPIYWGNPAVAKDFNPKSFVNVHDFKDFDEAIDFIVYLDTHPNAYLEMLHTHPLNSIEGQPRFYQDLSFEKILGFLQKALDCQEIYHEHSLYPAHDDPMFLYSGKQLCKFLAKKILKRLGKLSS
;
A
#
# COMPACT_ATOMS: atom_id res chain seq x y z
N MET A 1 15.47 -7.94 20.50
CA MET A 1 16.03 -6.83 19.68
C MET A 1 15.27 -6.80 18.37
N GLY A 2 14.43 -5.79 18.13
CA GLY A 2 13.71 -5.64 16.85
C GLY A 2 13.91 -4.21 16.34
N GLY A 3 14.96 -4.01 15.54
CA GLY A 3 15.19 -2.76 14.81
C GLY A 3 14.53 -2.87 13.43
N GLY A 4 13.88 -1.81 12.96
CA GLY A 4 13.35 -1.77 11.59
C GLY A 4 14.47 -1.77 10.54
N GLY A 5 14.24 -2.43 9.41
CA GLY A 5 15.21 -2.53 8.32
C GLY A 5 14.76 -1.78 7.08
N GLY A 6 15.61 -0.88 6.56
CA GLY A 6 15.47 -0.31 5.23
C GLY A 6 16.37 -1.04 4.25
N GLY A 7 15.78 -1.80 3.34
CA GLY A 7 16.50 -2.64 2.38
C GLY A 7 16.68 -2.03 0.98
N GLY A 8 16.17 -0.83 0.72
CA GLY A 8 16.32 -0.14 -0.57
C GLY A 8 17.45 0.89 -0.57
N GLY A 9 17.64 1.59 -1.69
CA GLY A 9 18.60 2.72 -1.76
C GLY A 9 18.16 3.97 -0.98
N VAL A 10 16.89 4.02 -0.55
CA VAL A 10 16.33 5.09 0.27
C VAL A 10 16.11 4.54 1.68
N PHE A 11 16.59 5.28 2.69
CA PHE A 11 16.54 4.87 4.10
C PHE A 11 17.19 3.54 4.39
N ASN A 12 18.27 3.23 3.67
CA ASN A 12 18.99 2.01 3.93
C ASN A 12 19.52 1.99 5.37
N THR A 13 19.23 0.92 6.10
CA THR A 13 19.77 0.72 7.46
C THR A 13 20.57 -0.57 7.60
N ILE A 14 20.72 -1.33 6.51
CA ILE A 14 21.34 -2.66 6.51
C ILE A 14 22.66 -2.72 5.71
N GLY A 15 23.14 -1.58 5.20
CA GLY A 15 24.42 -1.45 4.51
C GLY A 15 24.37 -1.65 2.99
N GLY A 16 23.21 -1.98 2.40
CA GLY A 16 23.08 -2.18 0.96
C GLY A 16 21.68 -2.63 0.52
N PRO A 17 21.41 -2.65 -0.79
CA PRO A 17 20.13 -3.11 -1.31
C PRO A 17 19.94 -4.61 -1.04
N VAL A 18 18.74 -5.01 -0.65
CA VAL A 18 18.37 -6.41 -0.48
C VAL A 18 18.27 -7.11 -1.84
N ALA A 19 18.80 -8.32 -1.93
CA ALA A 19 18.69 -9.14 -3.12
C ALA A 19 17.30 -9.77 -3.25
N ASN A 20 16.74 -10.27 -2.13
CA ASN A 20 15.41 -10.87 -2.07
C ASN A 20 14.48 -10.04 -1.17
N LYS A 21 13.54 -9.33 -1.79
CA LYS A 21 12.60 -8.45 -1.09
C LYS A 21 11.69 -9.24 -0.15
N TRP A 22 11.14 -10.37 -0.58
CA TRP A 22 10.15 -11.11 0.19
C TRP A 22 10.74 -11.78 1.42
N GLU A 23 11.92 -12.39 1.28
CA GLU A 23 12.66 -12.98 2.41
C GLU A 23 13.05 -11.92 3.44
N PHE A 24 13.43 -10.72 2.97
CA PHE A 24 13.70 -9.61 3.87
C PHE A 24 12.43 -9.17 4.61
N LEU A 25 11.32 -8.98 3.89
CA LEU A 25 10.07 -8.51 4.48
C LEU A 25 9.48 -9.52 5.48
N SER A 26 9.62 -10.82 5.25
CA SER A 26 9.08 -11.86 6.16
C SER A 26 9.73 -11.89 7.54
N GLN A 27 10.84 -11.17 7.72
CA GLN A 27 11.52 -11.01 9.01
C GLN A 27 10.90 -9.89 9.87
N TYR A 28 9.95 -9.12 9.34
CA TYR A 28 9.34 -7.97 10.01
C TYR A 28 7.83 -8.14 10.18
N LYS A 29 7.30 -7.57 11.26
CA LYS A 29 5.85 -7.57 11.55
C LYS A 29 5.05 -6.68 10.61
N PHE A 30 5.69 -5.60 10.14
CA PHE A 30 5.04 -4.57 9.34
C PHE A 30 5.91 -4.20 8.13
N ASN A 31 5.26 -3.90 7.00
CA ASN A 31 5.89 -3.37 5.80
C ASN A 31 5.30 -1.99 5.45
N LEU A 32 6.14 -0.99 5.22
CA LEU A 32 5.73 0.35 4.83
C LEU A 32 5.41 0.41 3.33
N CYS A 33 4.13 0.31 2.98
CA CYS A 33 3.62 0.14 1.62
C CYS A 33 3.12 1.47 1.04
N PHE A 34 3.97 2.49 1.04
CA PHE A 34 3.59 3.82 0.55
C PHE A 34 3.83 3.92 -0.96
N GLU A 35 2.82 4.42 -1.66
CA GLU A 35 2.96 4.77 -3.06
C GLU A 35 3.74 6.07 -3.24
N ASN A 36 4.32 6.22 -4.43
CA ASN A 36 5.12 7.40 -4.76
C ASN A 36 4.28 8.69 -4.83
N SER A 37 2.97 8.56 -5.02
CA SER A 37 2.02 9.66 -5.09
C SER A 37 0.65 9.20 -4.62
N ARG A 38 -0.20 10.15 -4.25
CA ARG A 38 -1.62 9.91 -3.96
C ARG A 38 -2.41 9.87 -5.26
N GLY A 39 -3.32 8.91 -5.41
CA GLY A 39 -4.21 8.85 -6.58
C GLY A 39 -5.35 7.84 -6.39
N TYR A 40 -6.58 8.22 -6.73
CA TYR A 40 -7.72 7.29 -6.66
C TYR A 40 -7.53 6.16 -7.69
N GLY A 41 -7.61 4.91 -7.24
CA GLY A 41 -7.33 3.72 -8.04
C GLY A 41 -5.84 3.40 -8.25
N TYR A 42 -4.93 4.23 -7.72
CA TYR A 42 -3.48 4.01 -7.83
C TYR A 42 -2.97 3.08 -6.72
N THR A 43 -3.27 1.78 -6.87
CA THR A 43 -2.77 0.72 -5.98
C THR A 43 -1.80 -0.16 -6.76
N THR A 44 -0.56 -0.33 -6.29
CA THR A 44 0.48 -1.07 -7.02
C THR A 44 0.89 -2.36 -6.31
N GLU A 45 1.99 -2.98 -6.75
CA GLU A 45 2.55 -4.22 -6.19
C GLU A 45 2.91 -4.13 -4.70
N LYS A 46 3.14 -2.93 -4.16
CA LYS A 46 3.73 -2.76 -2.81
C LYS A 46 2.90 -3.44 -1.71
N ILE A 47 1.58 -3.33 -1.78
CA ILE A 47 0.68 -3.98 -0.82
C ILE A 47 0.64 -5.50 -1.02
N ILE A 48 0.74 -5.97 -2.28
CA ILE A 48 0.79 -7.39 -2.61
C ILE A 48 2.08 -8.03 -2.07
N ASP A 49 3.22 -7.35 -2.21
CA ASP A 49 4.50 -7.82 -1.68
C ASP A 49 4.46 -8.02 -0.15
N ALA A 50 3.73 -7.16 0.57
CA ALA A 50 3.55 -7.31 2.01
C ALA A 50 2.72 -8.55 2.36
N TYR A 51 1.57 -8.73 1.70
CA TYR A 51 0.74 -9.91 1.92
C TYR A 51 1.51 -11.20 1.59
N PHE A 52 2.24 -11.21 0.47
CA PHE A 52 3.02 -12.38 0.06
C PHE A 52 4.14 -12.72 1.05
N ALA A 53 4.77 -11.71 1.63
CA ALA A 53 5.80 -11.87 2.66
C ALA A 53 5.24 -12.13 4.07
N HIS A 54 3.93 -12.32 4.23
CA HIS A 54 3.27 -12.58 5.52
C HIS A 54 3.56 -11.50 6.58
N THR A 55 3.48 -10.24 6.18
CA THR A 55 3.64 -9.06 7.05
C THR A 55 2.46 -8.11 6.87
N ILE A 56 2.08 -7.39 7.93
CA ILE A 56 0.98 -6.42 7.85
C ILE A 56 1.40 -5.22 6.97
N PRO A 57 0.64 -4.87 5.92
CA PRO A 57 0.89 -3.66 5.16
C PRO A 57 0.48 -2.41 5.96
N ILE A 58 1.35 -1.40 5.98
CA ILE A 58 1.00 -0.03 6.37
C ILE A 58 0.91 0.78 5.09
N TYR A 59 -0.30 1.01 4.60
CA TYR A 59 -0.55 1.50 3.25
C TYR A 59 -0.96 2.97 3.21
N TRP A 60 -0.40 3.71 2.25
CA TRP A 60 -0.82 5.06 1.84
C TRP A 60 -0.59 5.23 0.34
N GLY A 61 -1.47 5.95 -0.35
CA GLY A 61 -1.44 6.08 -1.82
C GLY A 61 -2.83 6.30 -2.39
N ASN A 62 -3.57 5.22 -2.64
CA ASN A 62 -4.97 5.27 -3.07
C ASN A 62 -5.94 5.49 -1.88
N PRO A 63 -6.66 6.63 -1.79
CA PRO A 63 -7.63 6.84 -0.72
C PRO A 63 -8.84 5.89 -0.75
N ALA A 64 -9.07 5.21 -1.88
CA ALA A 64 -10.14 4.24 -2.07
C ALA A 64 -9.64 2.79 -2.04
N VAL A 65 -8.43 2.51 -1.51
CA VAL A 65 -7.81 1.18 -1.47
C VAL A 65 -8.70 0.12 -0.78
N ALA A 66 -9.59 0.52 0.13
CA ALA A 66 -10.55 -0.37 0.79
C ALA A 66 -11.57 -1.00 -0.19
N LYS A 67 -11.68 -0.48 -1.42
CA LYS A 67 -12.43 -1.13 -2.50
C LYS A 67 -11.70 -2.37 -3.02
N ASP A 68 -10.38 -2.26 -3.16
CA ASP A 68 -9.49 -3.29 -3.70
C ASP A 68 -9.19 -4.39 -2.67
N PHE A 69 -8.94 -3.99 -1.42
CA PHE A 69 -8.53 -4.88 -0.32
C PHE A 69 -9.41 -4.70 0.92
N ASN A 70 -9.48 -5.75 1.73
CA ASN A 70 -10.21 -5.77 2.99
C ASN A 70 -9.55 -4.83 4.01
N PRO A 71 -10.23 -3.76 4.47
CA PRO A 71 -9.65 -2.78 5.39
C PRO A 71 -9.27 -3.35 6.76
N LYS A 72 -9.69 -4.58 7.07
CA LYS A 72 -9.29 -5.29 8.30
C LYS A 72 -7.97 -6.06 8.18
N SER A 73 -7.40 -6.16 6.97
CA SER A 73 -6.16 -6.92 6.71
C SER A 73 -4.89 -6.06 6.62
N PHE A 74 -5.04 -4.74 6.69
CA PHE A 74 -3.92 -3.79 6.61
C PHE A 74 -4.22 -2.51 7.39
N VAL A 75 -3.18 -1.74 7.67
CA VAL A 75 -3.33 -0.40 8.23
C VAL A 75 -3.52 0.58 7.08
N ASN A 76 -4.75 1.05 6.89
CA ASN A 76 -5.07 2.10 5.92
C ASN A 76 -4.83 3.48 6.54
N VAL A 77 -3.75 4.14 6.13
CA VAL A 77 -3.37 5.44 6.70
C VAL A 77 -4.42 6.54 6.41
N HIS A 78 -5.25 6.37 5.38
CA HIS A 78 -6.31 7.34 5.05
C HIS A 78 -7.49 7.31 6.00
N ASP A 79 -7.61 6.29 6.86
CA ASP A 79 -8.72 6.16 7.83
C ASP A 79 -8.50 7.00 9.09
N PHE A 80 -7.31 7.58 9.25
CA PHE A 80 -6.93 8.39 10.41
C PHE A 80 -6.98 9.89 10.09
N LYS A 81 -7.25 10.69 11.10
CA LYS A 81 -7.23 12.16 11.00
C LYS A 81 -5.86 12.67 10.60
N ASP A 82 -4.81 12.06 11.14
CA ASP A 82 -3.43 12.43 10.90
C ASP A 82 -2.47 11.24 11.13
N PHE A 83 -1.20 11.47 10.82
CA PHE A 83 -0.17 10.46 11.00
C PHE A 83 0.11 10.10 12.46
N ASP A 84 -0.19 10.98 13.40
CA ASP A 84 0.04 10.70 14.81
C ASP A 84 -0.92 9.62 15.29
N GLU A 85 -2.18 9.71 14.89
CA GLU A 85 -3.21 8.69 15.16
C GLU A 85 -2.91 7.36 14.43
N ALA A 86 -2.44 7.41 13.18
CA ALA A 86 -2.02 6.20 12.46
C ALA A 86 -0.85 5.49 13.17
N ILE A 87 0.11 6.25 13.70
CA ILE A 87 1.23 5.69 14.46
C ILE A 87 0.74 5.09 15.79
N ASP A 88 -0.20 5.73 16.48
CA ASP A 88 -0.79 5.16 17.69
C ASP A 88 -1.44 3.80 17.43
N PHE A 89 -2.14 3.66 16.31
CA PHE A 89 -2.72 2.39 15.92
C PHE A 89 -1.67 1.32 15.59
N ILE A 90 -0.57 1.68 14.91
CA ILE A 90 0.55 0.76 14.66
C ILE A 90 1.20 0.30 15.98
N VAL A 91 1.40 1.22 16.93
CA VAL A 91 1.94 0.88 18.27
C VAL A 91 0.97 -0.02 19.04
N TYR A 92 -0.33 0.23 18.94
CA TYR A 92 -1.36 -0.64 19.50
C TYR A 92 -1.22 -2.06 18.94
N LEU A 93 -1.19 -2.23 17.61
CA LEU A 93 -0.98 -3.54 16.99
C LEU A 93 0.34 -4.18 17.44
N ASP A 94 1.43 -3.43 17.53
CA ASP A 94 2.72 -3.97 17.95
C ASP A 94 2.70 -4.54 19.38
N THR A 95 1.94 -3.90 20.27
CA THR A 95 1.86 -4.22 21.71
C THR A 95 0.69 -5.12 22.09
N HIS A 96 -0.24 -5.40 21.18
CA HIS A 96 -1.42 -6.24 21.41
C HIS A 96 -1.43 -7.44 20.44
N PRO A 97 -0.81 -8.57 20.82
CA PRO A 97 -0.61 -9.72 19.93
C PRO A 97 -1.89 -10.25 19.28
N ASN A 98 -3.01 -10.26 19.99
CA ASN A 98 -4.27 -10.75 19.45
C ASN A 98 -4.80 -9.85 18.33
N ALA A 99 -4.74 -8.53 18.49
CA ALA A 99 -5.16 -7.58 17.46
C ALA A 99 -4.24 -7.64 16.22
N TYR A 100 -2.93 -7.81 16.45
CA TYR A 100 -1.97 -8.06 15.37
C TYR A 100 -2.29 -9.33 14.58
N LEU A 101 -2.50 -10.46 15.28
CA LEU A 101 -2.79 -11.75 14.65
C LEU A 101 -4.14 -11.75 13.93
N GLU A 102 -5.15 -11.05 14.47
CA GLU A 102 -6.44 -10.89 13.81
C GLU A 102 -6.29 -10.19 12.46
N MET A 103 -5.53 -9.08 12.41
CA MET A 103 -5.27 -8.37 11.16
C MET A 103 -4.42 -9.20 10.19
N LEU A 104 -3.34 -9.84 10.68
CA LEU A 104 -2.43 -10.65 9.87
C LEU A 104 -3.12 -11.85 9.21
N HIS A 105 -4.07 -12.49 9.90
CA HIS A 105 -4.81 -13.65 9.39
C HIS A 105 -6.10 -13.28 8.65
N THR A 106 -6.47 -12.00 8.63
CA THR A 106 -7.65 -11.55 7.87
C THR A 106 -7.39 -11.70 6.38
N HIS A 107 -8.37 -12.24 5.66
CA HIS A 107 -8.28 -12.41 4.21
C HIS A 107 -8.05 -11.06 3.50
N PRO A 108 -7.05 -10.93 2.61
CA PRO A 108 -6.72 -9.65 1.96
C PRO A 108 -7.81 -9.08 1.06
N LEU A 109 -8.63 -9.93 0.44
CA LEU A 109 -9.75 -9.49 -0.39
C LEU A 109 -11.02 -9.31 0.44
N ASN A 110 -11.82 -8.33 0.06
CA ASN A 110 -13.19 -8.18 0.53
C ASN A 110 -14.02 -9.43 0.16
N SER A 111 -15.01 -9.76 0.98
CA SER A 111 -15.92 -10.88 0.73
C SER A 111 -17.33 -10.39 0.42
N ILE A 112 -17.96 -11.00 -0.58
CA ILE A 112 -19.39 -10.85 -0.89
C ILE A 112 -20.01 -12.23 -0.77
N GLU A 113 -21.10 -12.36 -0.01
CA GLU A 113 -21.75 -13.66 0.26
C GLU A 113 -20.77 -14.72 0.81
N GLY A 114 -19.79 -14.27 1.60
CA GLY A 114 -18.76 -15.12 2.19
C GLY A 114 -17.61 -15.51 1.25
N GLN A 115 -17.65 -15.13 -0.03
CA GLN A 115 -16.61 -15.45 -1.01
C GLN A 115 -15.68 -14.26 -1.25
N PRO A 116 -14.35 -14.43 -1.18
CA PRO A 116 -13.40 -13.40 -1.54
C PRO A 116 -13.53 -12.97 -3.00
N ARG A 117 -13.44 -11.66 -3.26
CA ARG A 117 -13.65 -11.10 -4.60
C ARG A 117 -12.71 -9.93 -4.88
N PHE A 118 -12.20 -9.85 -6.11
CA PHE A 118 -11.52 -8.65 -6.58
C PHE A 118 -12.52 -7.52 -6.86
N TYR A 119 -12.09 -6.28 -6.64
CA TYR A 119 -12.92 -5.11 -6.95
C TYR A 119 -13.33 -5.12 -8.43
N GLN A 120 -14.60 -4.75 -8.67
CA GLN A 120 -15.22 -4.75 -10.00
C GLN A 120 -15.11 -6.08 -10.77
N ASP A 121 -15.04 -7.24 -10.11
CA ASP A 121 -14.94 -8.53 -10.81
C ASP A 121 -13.72 -8.65 -11.73
N LEU A 122 -12.60 -8.04 -11.34
CA LEU A 122 -11.37 -8.19 -12.11
C LEU A 122 -11.03 -9.68 -12.22
N SER A 123 -10.98 -10.17 -13.46
CA SER A 123 -10.81 -11.57 -13.80
C SER A 123 -10.28 -11.68 -15.23
N PHE A 124 -9.69 -12.82 -15.57
CA PHE A 124 -9.26 -13.08 -16.94
C PHE A 124 -10.45 -13.05 -17.92
N GLU A 125 -11.62 -13.56 -17.53
CA GLU A 125 -12.83 -13.51 -18.36
C GLU A 125 -13.24 -12.07 -18.67
N LYS A 126 -13.25 -11.18 -17.67
CA LYS A 126 -13.58 -9.76 -17.87
C LYS A 126 -12.58 -9.06 -18.79
N ILE A 127 -11.29 -9.35 -18.64
CA ILE A 127 -10.22 -8.82 -19.50
C ILE A 127 -10.38 -9.32 -20.93
N LEU A 128 -10.58 -10.62 -21.12
CA LEU A 128 -10.78 -11.22 -22.44
C LEU A 128 -12.04 -10.66 -23.12
N GLY A 129 -13.14 -10.51 -22.37
CA GLY A 129 -14.37 -9.89 -22.87
C GLY A 129 -14.18 -8.43 -23.28
N PHE A 130 -13.35 -7.67 -22.56
CA PHE A 130 -12.98 -6.32 -22.97
C PHE A 130 -12.15 -6.31 -24.28
N LEU A 131 -11.13 -7.17 -24.37
CA LEU A 131 -10.28 -7.26 -25.55
C LEU A 131 -11.05 -7.71 -26.79
N GLN A 132 -11.95 -8.69 -26.65
CA GLN A 132 -12.81 -9.14 -27.75
C GLN A 132 -13.67 -7.98 -28.28
N LYS A 133 -14.33 -7.23 -27.39
CA LYS A 133 -15.13 -6.05 -27.78
C LYS A 133 -14.28 -4.98 -28.48
N ALA A 134 -13.04 -4.79 -28.05
CA ALA A 134 -12.13 -3.83 -28.68
C ALA A 134 -11.73 -4.28 -30.10
N LEU A 135 -11.50 -5.58 -30.31
CA LEU A 135 -11.18 -6.15 -31.63
C LEU A 135 -12.38 -6.11 -32.59
N ASP A 136 -13.60 -6.30 -32.07
CA ASP A 136 -14.84 -6.28 -32.86
C ASP A 136 -15.33 -4.85 -33.18
N CYS A 137 -14.77 -3.84 -32.52
CA CYS A 137 -15.18 -2.45 -32.68
C CYS A 137 -14.69 -1.88 -34.02
N GLN A 138 -15.61 -1.39 -34.85
CA GLN A 138 -15.30 -0.72 -36.11
C GLN A 138 -15.15 0.81 -35.98
N GLU A 139 -15.44 1.37 -34.80
CA GLU A 139 -15.37 2.80 -34.54
C GLU A 139 -13.94 3.24 -34.16
N ILE A 140 -13.51 4.40 -34.68
CA ILE A 140 -12.24 5.03 -34.30
C ILE A 140 -12.55 6.14 -33.30
N TYR A 141 -12.09 5.98 -32.06
CA TYR A 141 -12.38 6.91 -30.96
C TYR A 141 -11.38 8.05 -30.78
N HIS A 142 -10.19 7.97 -31.38
CA HIS A 142 -9.20 9.04 -31.28
C HIS A 142 -9.41 10.06 -32.41
N GLU A 143 -9.54 11.34 -32.07
CA GLU A 143 -9.31 12.40 -33.04
C GLU A 143 -7.83 12.45 -33.44
N HIS A 144 -7.53 12.88 -34.66
CA HIS A 144 -6.17 13.26 -35.06
C HIS A 144 -5.68 14.41 -34.16
N SER A 145 -5.02 14.04 -33.07
CA SER A 145 -4.33 14.82 -32.05
C SER A 145 -4.36 16.36 -32.16
N LEU A 146 -4.99 17.00 -31.17
CA LEU A 146 -4.61 18.30 -30.63
C LEU A 146 -4.65 18.21 -29.10
N TYR A 147 -3.54 17.84 -28.45
CA TYR A 147 -3.46 17.85 -26.98
C TYR A 147 -3.33 19.29 -26.45
N PRO A 148 -4.20 19.76 -25.54
CA PRO A 148 -3.85 20.84 -24.62
C PRO A 148 -3.10 20.26 -23.40
N ALA A 149 -2.14 21.02 -22.89
CA ALA A 149 -1.41 20.71 -21.67
C ALA A 149 -2.34 20.76 -20.43
N HIS A 150 -2.25 19.77 -19.55
CA HIS A 150 -2.91 19.77 -18.25
C HIS A 150 -1.92 20.16 -17.15
N ASP A 151 -2.12 21.34 -16.57
CA ASP A 151 -1.51 21.78 -15.32
C ASP A 151 -2.44 21.43 -14.14
N ASP A 152 -2.20 20.29 -13.49
CA ASP A 152 -2.88 19.94 -12.21
C ASP A 152 -1.90 20.09 -11.02
N PRO A 153 -2.15 21.02 -10.09
CA PRO A 153 -1.34 21.25 -8.90
C PRO A 153 -1.49 20.21 -7.76
N MET A 154 -2.18 19.08 -7.96
CA MET A 154 -2.43 18.04 -6.94
C MET A 154 -1.20 17.25 -6.41
N PHE A 155 0.03 17.63 -6.75
CA PHE A 155 1.29 16.92 -6.44
C PHE A 155 1.98 17.34 -5.14
N LEU A 156 1.25 17.66 -4.06
CA LEU A 156 1.91 18.36 -2.94
C LEU A 156 2.79 17.53 -1.99
N TYR A 157 2.89 16.20 -2.10
CA TYR A 157 3.97 15.43 -1.43
C TYR A 157 4.29 14.13 -2.17
N SER A 158 5.58 13.88 -2.41
CA SER A 158 6.04 12.56 -2.88
C SER A 158 6.01 11.54 -1.74
N GLY A 159 5.71 10.28 -2.04
CA GLY A 159 5.74 9.17 -1.07
C GLY A 159 7.08 9.08 -0.33
N LYS A 160 8.17 9.46 -1.00
CA LYS A 160 9.52 9.55 -0.41
C LYS A 160 9.58 10.55 0.76
N GLN A 161 8.95 11.72 0.65
CA GLN A 161 8.93 12.73 1.72
C GLN A 161 8.14 12.23 2.94
N LEU A 162 7.02 11.55 2.69
CA LEU A 162 6.17 10.97 3.72
C LEU A 162 6.86 9.86 4.51
N CYS A 163 7.52 8.92 3.84
CA CYS A 163 8.30 7.88 4.52
C CYS A 163 9.40 8.46 5.42
N LYS A 164 10.04 9.58 5.02
CA LYS A 164 11.06 10.28 5.84
C LYS A 164 10.48 10.73 7.17
N PHE A 165 9.32 11.36 7.10
CA PHE A 165 8.65 11.98 8.22
C PHE A 165 8.17 10.92 9.23
N LEU A 166 7.59 9.84 8.72
CA LEU A 166 7.03 8.78 9.55
C LEU A 166 8.08 7.96 10.28
N ALA A 167 9.16 7.57 9.60
CA ALA A 167 10.25 6.82 10.24
C ALA A 167 10.82 7.58 11.45
N LYS A 168 11.00 8.90 11.34
CA LYS A 168 11.46 9.76 12.45
C LYS A 168 10.45 9.79 13.61
N LYS A 169 9.15 9.94 13.32
CA LYS A 169 8.11 9.98 14.36
C LYS A 169 7.98 8.66 15.10
N ILE A 170 7.98 7.52 14.39
CA ILE A 170 7.89 6.19 14.99
C ILE A 170 9.08 5.95 15.91
N LEU A 171 10.30 6.23 15.45
CA LEU A 171 11.50 6.04 16.27
C LEU A 171 11.49 6.90 17.54
N LYS A 172 10.96 8.13 17.48
CA LYS A 172 10.80 9.01 18.65
C LYS A 172 9.79 8.43 19.64
N ARG A 173 8.63 7.94 19.18
CA ARG A 173 7.60 7.34 20.06
C ARG A 173 8.03 6.03 20.69
N LEU A 174 8.89 5.26 20.02
CA LEU A 174 9.50 4.05 20.57
C LEU A 174 10.68 4.33 21.52
N GLY A 175 11.01 5.60 21.79
CA GLY A 175 12.15 5.96 22.64
C GLY A 175 13.53 5.65 22.03
N LYS A 176 13.60 5.44 20.71
CA LYS A 176 14.81 5.04 19.97
C LYS A 176 15.56 6.21 19.31
N LEU A 177 15.12 7.45 19.51
CA LEU A 177 15.84 8.68 19.15
C LEU A 177 15.85 9.64 20.35
N SER A 178 17.02 10.17 20.74
CA SER A 178 17.11 11.29 21.69
C SER A 178 16.72 12.61 21.01
N SER A 179 16.23 13.56 21.83
CA SER A 179 15.74 14.89 21.44
C SER A 179 16.63 15.64 20.46
#